data_AF-A0A429X3Z5-F1
#
_entry.id   AF-A0A429X3Z5-F1
#
_cell.length_a   1.000
_cell.length_b   1.000
_cell.length_c   1.000
_cell.angle_alpha   90.00
_cell.angle_beta   90.00
_cell.angle_gamma   90.00
#
_symmetry.space_group_name_H-M   'P 1'
#
loop_
_entity.id
_entity.type
_entity.pdbx_description
1 polymer ?
#
loop_
_entity_poly.entity_id
_entity_poly.type
_entity_poly.pdbx_seq_one_letter_code
_entity_poly.pdbx_strand_id
1 'polypeptide(L)'
;MVNIKLFNDYFLASHIAVPLLTVNNRDTHDIIRMFFETYNFNVVGFKEEDKVIGYLNRELYDYNSEAIEENLISFTTGDTVAANTPLVDILALMEGRERLFLITDSTIDLLITKADLQKPPVRMLLFGLVTLLESEMADVIRMYHPSDEWKDLLTEGRVKKIDALYEKRKEKNIEIDLIDCTQFADKKTVVLEDASLRENLFTSSKNSAEKWMRKVELLRDDLAHAQSLSNWFETENADLLVSEIQTLIHKLELQKFEKIISK
;
A
#
# COMPACT_ATOMS: atom_id res chain seq x y z
N MET A 1 -9.78 15.34 5.70
CA MET A 1 -9.83 13.95 5.20
C MET A 1 -9.69 13.00 6.37
N VAL A 2 -10.81 12.61 6.98
CA VAL A 2 -10.78 11.84 8.23
C VAL A 2 -10.41 10.37 7.96
N ASN A 3 -10.84 9.81 6.82
CA ASN A 3 -10.74 8.38 6.55
C ASN A 3 -9.34 7.93 6.08
N ILE A 4 -8.65 8.69 5.21
CA ILE A 4 -7.26 8.35 4.83
C ILE A 4 -6.27 8.60 5.98
N LYS A 5 -6.52 9.62 6.80
CA LYS A 5 -5.65 9.95 7.95
C LYS A 5 -5.57 8.78 8.95
N LEU A 6 -6.63 8.00 9.09
CA LEU A 6 -6.63 6.77 9.88
C LEU A 6 -5.50 5.82 9.45
N PHE A 7 -5.26 5.64 8.15
CA PHE A 7 -4.19 4.74 7.72
C PHE A 7 -2.80 5.27 8.08
N ASN A 8 -2.60 6.58 7.98
CA ASN A 8 -1.31 7.20 8.28
C ASN A 8 -0.96 7.14 9.77
N ASP A 9 -1.96 7.19 10.65
CA ASP A 9 -1.76 7.20 12.10
C ASP A 9 -1.52 5.78 12.67
N TYR A 10 -1.99 4.73 11.99
CA TYR A 10 -1.97 3.35 12.51
C TYR A 10 -1.06 2.37 11.76
N PHE A 11 -0.64 2.68 10.54
CA PHE A 11 0.34 1.88 9.80
C PHE A 11 1.64 2.66 9.69
N LEU A 12 2.65 2.25 10.45
CA LEU A 12 3.94 2.94 10.53
C LEU A 12 5.06 2.07 9.98
N ALA A 13 6.17 2.71 9.59
CA ALA A 13 7.39 2.05 9.13
C ALA A 13 7.89 0.99 10.12
N SER A 14 7.86 1.30 11.41
CA SER A 14 8.26 0.38 12.50
C SER A 14 7.48 -0.94 12.52
N HIS A 15 6.26 -0.99 11.99
CA HIS A 15 5.46 -2.22 11.97
C HIS A 15 5.98 -3.27 10.98
N ILE A 16 6.78 -2.86 10.00
CA ILE A 16 7.36 -3.76 9.00
C ILE A 16 8.89 -3.83 9.07
N ALA A 17 9.51 -3.01 9.92
CA ALA A 17 10.95 -3.00 10.09
C ALA A 17 11.49 -4.32 10.64
N VAL A 18 12.77 -4.57 10.38
CA VAL A 18 13.57 -5.63 11.00
C VAL A 18 14.80 -5.05 11.68
N PRO A 19 15.35 -5.71 12.71
CA PRO A 19 16.62 -5.31 13.30
C PRO A 19 17.76 -5.27 12.28
N LEU A 20 18.51 -4.18 12.29
CA LEU A 20 19.80 -4.09 11.63
C LEU A 20 20.82 -4.83 12.52
N LEU A 21 21.26 -6.00 12.07
CA LEU A 21 22.34 -6.72 12.75
C LEU A 21 23.62 -5.90 12.65
N THR A 22 24.42 -5.92 13.72
CA THR A 22 25.60 -5.07 13.83
C THR A 22 26.86 -5.85 14.16
N VAL A 23 27.99 -5.32 13.71
CA VAL A 23 29.36 -5.72 14.06
C VAL A 23 30.12 -4.53 14.62
N ASN A 24 31.30 -4.75 15.17
CA ASN A 24 32.19 -3.71 15.72
C ASN A 24 33.65 -4.02 15.38
N ASN A 25 34.57 -3.10 15.70
CA ASN A 25 36.00 -3.20 15.41
C ASN A 25 36.73 -4.42 16.03
N ARG A 26 36.07 -5.24 16.86
CA ARG A 26 36.63 -6.49 17.39
C ARG A 26 36.23 -7.72 16.56
N ASP A 27 35.29 -7.56 15.63
CA ASP A 27 34.85 -8.63 14.73
C ASP A 27 35.83 -8.81 13.57
N THR A 28 35.84 -10.00 12.97
CA THR A 28 36.77 -10.38 11.89
C THR A 28 36.10 -10.38 10.53
N HIS A 29 36.89 -10.33 9.46
CA HIS A 29 36.40 -10.55 8.09
C HIS A 29 35.64 -11.87 7.92
N ASP A 30 35.98 -12.91 8.70
CA ASP A 30 35.26 -14.20 8.67
C ASP A 30 33.83 -14.07 9.20
N ILE A 31 33.60 -13.25 10.23
CA ILE A 31 32.26 -12.95 10.74
C ILE A 31 31.45 -12.19 9.68
N ILE A 32 32.07 -11.23 8.99
CA ILE A 32 31.42 -10.49 7.91
C ILE A 32 31.05 -11.44 6.76
N ARG A 33 31.98 -12.33 6.39
CA ARG A 33 31.74 -13.37 5.38
C ARG A 33 30.57 -14.27 5.77
N MET A 34 30.50 -14.69 7.03
CA MET A 34 29.37 -15.47 7.54
C MET A 34 28.04 -14.72 7.37
N PHE A 35 27.97 -13.44 7.73
CA PHE A 35 26.75 -12.63 7.53
C PHE A 35 26.37 -12.51 6.05
N PHE A 36 27.32 -12.20 5.18
CA PHE A 36 27.05 -11.95 3.76
C PHE A 36 26.82 -13.22 2.94
N GLU A 37 27.58 -14.28 3.17
CA GLU A 37 27.55 -15.50 2.35
C GLU A 37 26.67 -16.59 2.97
N THR A 38 26.72 -16.78 4.29
CA THR A 38 25.96 -17.86 4.97
C THR A 38 24.55 -17.42 5.32
N TYR A 39 24.39 -16.23 5.92
CA TYR A 39 23.07 -15.68 6.28
C TYR A 39 22.45 -14.81 5.18
N ASN A 40 23.16 -14.62 4.07
CA ASN A 40 22.69 -13.92 2.88
C ASN A 40 22.21 -12.48 3.15
N PHE A 41 22.83 -11.78 4.10
CA PHE A 41 22.56 -10.36 4.30
C PHE A 41 23.25 -9.53 3.21
N ASN A 42 22.57 -8.49 2.72
CA ASN A 42 23.19 -7.51 1.82
C ASN A 42 23.88 -6.38 2.60
N VAL A 43 23.45 -6.14 3.84
CA VAL A 43 24.00 -5.10 4.71
C VAL A 43 24.11 -5.59 6.15
N VAL A 44 25.12 -5.07 6.85
CA VAL A 44 25.33 -5.25 8.29
C VAL A 44 25.72 -3.90 8.86
N GLY A 45 25.08 -3.45 9.95
CA GLY A 45 25.43 -2.21 10.62
C GLY A 45 26.80 -2.30 11.29
N PHE A 46 27.48 -1.17 11.47
CA PHE A 46 28.73 -1.09 12.19
C PHE A 46 28.57 -0.21 13.42
N LYS A 47 28.95 -0.73 14.58
CA LYS A 47 28.75 -0.12 15.89
C LYS A 47 30.08 0.30 16.51
N GLU A 48 30.11 1.53 17.01
CA GLU A 48 31.18 2.09 17.82
C GLU A 48 30.59 2.73 19.08
N GLU A 49 31.17 2.46 20.25
CA GLU A 49 30.71 3.01 21.55
C GLU A 49 29.17 2.93 21.75
N ASP A 50 28.61 1.76 21.45
CA ASP A 50 27.17 1.48 21.52
C ASP A 50 26.25 2.24 20.55
N LYS A 51 26.80 2.93 19.54
CA LYS A 51 26.03 3.58 18.48
C LYS A 51 26.35 2.99 17.12
N VAL A 52 25.32 2.81 16.29
CA VAL A 52 25.51 2.43 14.89
C VAL A 52 25.92 3.69 14.12
N ILE A 53 27.15 3.69 13.59
CA ILE A 53 27.76 4.85 12.93
C ILE A 53 27.74 4.74 11.40
N GLY A 54 27.44 3.55 10.88
CA GLY A 54 27.32 3.28 9.45
C GLY A 54 26.97 1.82 9.21
N TYR A 55 27.17 1.36 7.98
CA TYR A 55 26.94 -0.03 7.60
C TYR A 55 27.98 -0.51 6.59
N LEU A 56 28.14 -1.82 6.52
CA LEU A 56 28.91 -2.54 5.53
C LEU A 56 27.96 -3.07 4.46
N ASN A 57 28.34 -3.01 3.19
CA ASN A 57 27.55 -3.52 2.07
C ASN A 57 28.28 -4.67 1.38
N ARG A 58 27.58 -5.78 1.16
CA ARG A 58 28.14 -7.01 0.57
C ARG A 58 28.85 -6.79 -0.77
N GLU A 59 28.30 -5.95 -1.64
CA GLU A 59 28.82 -5.73 -2.99
C GLU A 59 30.07 -4.84 -3.00
N LEU A 60 30.22 -4.00 -1.97
CA LEU A 60 31.30 -3.01 -1.86
C LEU A 60 32.40 -3.44 -0.89
N TYR A 61 32.23 -4.56 -0.20
CA TYR A 61 33.15 -5.00 0.85
C TYR A 61 34.43 -5.65 0.29
N ASP A 62 35.58 -5.08 0.62
CA ASP A 62 36.90 -5.62 0.29
C ASP A 62 37.43 -6.49 1.43
N TYR A 63 37.45 -7.81 1.20
CA TYR A 63 38.01 -8.78 2.14
C TYR A 63 39.54 -8.72 2.29
N ASN A 64 40.24 -7.91 1.50
CA ASN A 64 41.70 -7.71 1.62
C ASN A 64 42.07 -6.45 2.42
N SER A 65 41.08 -5.64 2.83
CA SER A 65 41.30 -4.50 3.72
C SER A 65 41.96 -4.94 5.04
N GLU A 66 42.73 -4.04 5.66
CA GLU A 66 43.42 -4.37 6.91
C GLU A 66 42.44 -4.41 8.09
N ALA A 67 41.40 -3.59 8.03
CA ALA A 67 40.39 -3.47 9.07
C ALA A 67 38.98 -3.35 8.45
N ILE A 68 37.97 -3.86 9.15
CA ILE A 68 36.60 -3.90 8.62
C ILE A 68 36.00 -2.50 8.45
N GLU A 69 36.41 -1.54 9.29
CA GLU A 69 35.98 -0.14 9.26
C GLU A 69 36.43 0.63 8.00
N GLU A 70 37.43 0.13 7.28
CA GLU A 70 37.84 0.72 5.99
C GLU A 70 36.74 0.59 4.92
N ASN A 71 35.79 -0.33 5.12
CA ASN A 71 34.65 -0.57 4.24
C ASN A 71 33.36 0.12 4.73
N LEU A 72 33.47 1.01 5.72
CA LEU A 72 32.32 1.67 6.34
C LEU A 72 31.64 2.64 5.38
N ILE A 73 30.33 2.46 5.20
CA ILE A 73 29.48 3.39 4.46
C ILE A 73 28.66 4.19 5.46
N SER A 74 28.76 5.52 5.38
CA SER A 74 27.96 6.44 6.20
C SER A 74 26.50 6.43 5.77
N PHE A 75 25.58 6.57 6.72
CA PHE A 75 24.17 6.77 6.40
C PHE A 75 23.96 8.11 5.71
N THR A 76 23.10 8.11 4.68
CA THR A 76 22.68 9.33 4.00
C THR A 76 21.27 9.73 4.46
N THR A 77 20.93 11.02 4.32
CA THR A 77 19.58 11.52 4.59
C THR A 77 18.53 10.94 3.63
N GLY A 78 18.94 10.50 2.43
CA GLY A 78 18.03 9.90 1.45
C GLY A 78 17.62 8.47 1.79
N ASP A 79 18.48 7.75 2.50
CA ASP A 79 18.29 6.33 2.86
C ASP A 79 17.74 6.14 4.28
N THR A 80 17.57 7.23 5.04
CA THR A 80 17.14 7.19 6.44
C THR A 80 15.75 7.81 6.61
N VAL A 81 14.85 7.11 7.29
CA VAL A 81 13.47 7.55 7.55
C VAL A 81 13.12 7.41 9.02
N ALA A 82 12.20 8.22 9.54
CA ALA A 82 11.77 8.10 10.93
C ALA A 82 10.95 6.81 11.13
N ALA A 83 11.13 6.13 12.26
CA ALA A 83 10.41 4.88 12.53
C ALA A 83 8.87 5.05 12.60
N ASN A 84 8.39 6.27 12.88
CA ASN A 84 6.98 6.64 12.89
C ASN A 84 6.49 7.23 11.55
N THR A 85 7.28 7.15 10.47
CA THR A 85 6.81 7.53 9.13
C THR A 85 5.62 6.65 8.72
N PRO A 86 4.54 7.22 8.18
CA PRO A 86 3.40 6.45 7.66
C PRO A 86 3.85 5.40 6.64
N LEU A 87 3.29 4.21 6.73
CA LEU A 87 3.65 3.08 5.88
C LEU A 87 3.33 3.36 4.40
N VAL A 88 2.32 4.18 4.11
CA VAL A 88 2.02 4.61 2.75
C VAL A 88 3.17 5.42 2.13
N ASP A 89 3.82 6.27 2.93
CA ASP A 89 4.98 7.05 2.49
C ASP A 89 6.19 6.13 2.29
N ILE A 90 6.32 5.08 3.11
CA ILE A 90 7.36 4.06 2.93
C ILE A 90 7.22 3.34 1.59
N LEU A 91 6.00 3.03 1.13
CA LEU A 91 5.80 2.39 -0.18
C LEU A 91 6.36 3.25 -1.31
N ALA A 92 6.11 4.57 -1.28
CA ALA A 92 6.66 5.51 -2.24
C ALA A 92 8.18 5.68 -2.09
N LEU A 93 8.70 5.76 -0.86
CA LEU A 93 10.14 5.93 -0.60
C LEU A 93 10.96 4.68 -0.96
N MET A 94 10.34 3.51 -1.02
CA MET A 94 10.97 2.25 -1.46
C MET A 94 11.04 2.12 -2.98
N GLU A 95 10.39 3.00 -3.75
CA GLU A 95 10.46 2.98 -5.21
C GLU A 95 11.91 3.12 -5.71
N GLY A 96 12.36 2.14 -6.48
CA GLY A 96 13.75 2.09 -6.98
C GLY A 96 14.82 1.83 -5.92
N ARG A 97 14.46 1.60 -4.65
CA ARG A 97 15.40 1.34 -3.55
C ARG A 97 15.32 -0.10 -3.07
N GLU A 98 16.46 -0.64 -2.61
CA GLU A 98 16.52 -1.98 -2.03
C GLU A 98 16.10 -2.00 -0.56
N ARG A 99 16.34 -0.89 0.14
CA ARG A 99 16.18 -0.76 1.58
C ARG A 99 16.02 0.69 2.02
N LEU A 100 15.50 0.86 3.22
CA LEU A 100 15.51 2.10 4.00
C LEU A 100 16.00 1.76 5.41
N PHE A 101 16.81 2.64 5.97
CA PHE A 101 17.22 2.59 7.37
C PHE A 101 16.27 3.43 8.21
N LEU A 102 15.95 2.97 9.42
CA LEU A 102 15.02 3.65 10.30
C LEU A 102 15.76 4.29 11.46
N ILE A 103 15.45 5.55 11.74
CA ILE A 103 15.95 6.27 12.90
C ILE A 103 14.91 6.27 14.03
N THR A 104 15.33 5.80 15.20
CA THR A 104 14.58 5.80 16.46
C THR A 104 15.48 6.33 17.57
N ASP A 105 15.03 7.30 18.35
CA ASP A 105 15.79 7.88 19.48
C ASP A 105 17.24 8.27 19.15
N SER A 106 17.46 8.81 17.94
CA SER A 106 18.78 9.18 17.40
C SER A 106 19.73 8.00 17.12
N THR A 107 19.20 6.78 17.00
CA THR A 107 19.93 5.57 16.59
C THR A 107 19.34 4.97 15.32
N ILE A 108 20.19 4.32 14.52
CA ILE A 108 19.79 3.60 13.31
C ILE A 108 20.04 2.11 13.55
N ASP A 109 19.02 1.43 14.06
CA ASP A 109 19.07 0.04 14.50
C ASP A 109 18.03 -0.86 13.79
N LEU A 110 17.27 -0.26 12.87
CA LEU A 110 16.21 -0.92 12.11
C LEU A 110 16.41 -0.65 10.61
N LEU A 111 15.95 -1.59 9.79
CA LEU A 111 15.82 -1.40 8.35
C LEU A 111 14.52 -2.00 7.81
N ILE A 112 14.12 -1.54 6.64
CA ILE A 112 13.08 -2.11 5.80
C ILE A 112 13.72 -2.52 4.49
N THR A 113 13.41 -3.71 4.00
CA THR A 113 13.82 -4.22 2.69
C THR A 113 12.61 -4.47 1.80
N LYS A 114 12.82 -4.74 0.51
CA LYS A 114 11.72 -5.14 -0.39
C LYS A 114 10.94 -6.36 0.11
N ALA A 115 11.61 -7.30 0.79
CA ALA A 115 10.95 -8.49 1.34
C ALA A 115 9.94 -8.13 2.44
N ASP A 116 10.21 -7.06 3.19
CA ASP A 116 9.34 -6.59 4.27
C ASP A 116 8.03 -5.97 3.75
N LEU A 117 7.98 -5.60 2.46
CA LEU A 117 6.75 -5.13 1.80
C LEU A 117 5.67 -6.22 1.69
N GLN A 118 6.04 -7.49 1.89
CA GLN A 118 5.07 -8.59 1.95
C GLN A 118 4.47 -8.80 3.36
N LYS A 119 4.95 -8.08 4.37
CA LYS A 119 4.50 -8.30 5.75
C LYS A 119 3.01 -7.95 5.92
N PRO A 120 2.31 -8.59 6.88
CA PRO A 120 0.88 -8.38 7.10
C PRO A 120 0.42 -6.91 7.21
N PRO A 121 1.16 -5.98 7.85
CA PRO A 121 0.74 -4.58 7.91
C PRO A 121 0.59 -3.91 6.54
N VAL A 122 1.42 -4.23 5.55
CA VAL A 122 1.28 -3.71 4.18
C VAL A 122 0.01 -4.22 3.55
N ARG A 123 -0.26 -5.52 3.66
CA ARG A 123 -1.51 -6.13 3.15
C ARG A 123 -2.73 -5.46 3.76
N MET A 124 -2.72 -5.25 5.08
CA MET A 124 -3.83 -4.61 5.80
C MET A 124 -4.03 -3.15 5.36
N LEU A 125 -2.95 -2.40 5.16
CA LEU A 125 -3.00 -1.04 4.61
C LEU A 125 -3.64 -1.03 3.21
N LEU A 126 -3.12 -1.83 2.29
CA LEU A 126 -3.62 -1.89 0.90
C LEU A 126 -5.07 -2.35 0.85
N PHE A 127 -5.43 -3.36 1.64
CA PHE A 127 -6.80 -3.85 1.72
C PHE A 127 -7.75 -2.79 2.29
N GLY A 128 -7.30 -2.04 3.31
CA GLY A 128 -8.04 -0.92 3.87
C GLY A 128 -8.28 0.19 2.85
N LEU A 129 -7.27 0.57 2.06
CA LEU A 129 -7.40 1.57 1.01
C LEU A 129 -8.37 1.14 -0.09
N VAL A 130 -8.28 -0.10 -0.57
CA VAL A 130 -9.20 -0.65 -1.58
C VAL A 130 -10.64 -0.73 -1.03
N THR A 131 -10.80 -1.15 0.23
CA THR A 131 -12.11 -1.22 0.90
C THR A 131 -12.71 0.17 1.06
N LEU A 132 -11.91 1.17 1.45
CA LEU A 132 -12.35 2.55 1.54
C LEU A 132 -12.80 3.05 0.16
N LEU A 133 -12.00 2.83 -0.89
CA LEU A 133 -12.40 3.18 -2.25
C LEU A 133 -13.74 2.54 -2.64
N GLU A 134 -13.94 1.26 -2.36
CA GLU A 134 -15.20 0.57 -2.67
C GLU A 134 -16.40 1.17 -1.93
N SER A 135 -16.22 1.54 -0.65
CA SER A 135 -17.23 2.22 0.15
C SER A 135 -17.57 3.60 -0.39
N GLU A 136 -16.55 4.38 -0.74
CA GLU A 136 -16.69 5.73 -1.29
C GLU A 136 -17.39 5.72 -2.66
N MET A 137 -17.11 4.72 -3.49
CA MET A 137 -17.84 4.48 -4.73
C MET A 137 -19.32 4.17 -4.47
N ALA A 138 -19.63 3.32 -3.49
CA ALA A 138 -21.02 2.99 -3.14
C ALA A 138 -21.80 4.22 -2.71
N ASP A 139 -21.21 5.08 -1.86
CA ASP A 139 -21.82 6.32 -1.40
C ASP A 139 -22.14 7.27 -2.56
N VAL A 140 -21.17 7.49 -3.45
CA VAL A 140 -21.34 8.36 -4.61
C VAL A 140 -22.41 7.81 -5.55
N ILE A 141 -22.42 6.50 -5.82
CA ILE A 141 -23.46 5.86 -6.63
C ILE A 141 -24.84 6.08 -5.99
N ARG A 142 -24.98 5.86 -4.68
CA ARG A 142 -26.24 6.05 -3.93
C ARG A 142 -26.76 7.50 -4.06
N MET A 143 -25.86 8.48 -4.08
CA MET A 143 -26.26 9.88 -4.27
C MET A 143 -26.64 10.21 -5.72
N TYR A 144 -26.03 9.56 -6.71
CA TYR A 144 -26.35 9.76 -8.13
C TYR A 144 -27.58 9.00 -8.61
N HIS A 145 -27.88 7.88 -7.96
CA HIS A 145 -28.99 7.01 -8.28
C HIS A 145 -29.80 6.67 -7.01
N PRO A 146 -30.51 7.65 -6.43
CA PRO A 146 -31.19 7.49 -5.14
C PRO A 146 -32.39 6.54 -5.21
N SER A 147 -32.90 6.22 -6.41
CA SER A 147 -34.01 5.26 -6.61
C SER A 147 -33.50 3.94 -7.20
N ASP A 148 -32.22 3.64 -7.01
CA ASP A 148 -31.53 2.47 -7.55
C ASP A 148 -31.49 2.40 -9.10
N GLU A 149 -31.54 3.55 -9.77
CA GLU A 149 -31.46 3.65 -11.25
C GLU A 149 -30.13 3.10 -11.80
N TRP A 150 -29.12 2.98 -10.95
CA TRP A 150 -27.83 2.36 -11.29
C TRP A 150 -27.97 0.90 -11.74
N LYS A 151 -29.08 0.22 -11.41
CA LYS A 151 -29.37 -1.15 -11.88
C LYS A 151 -29.51 -1.23 -13.40
N ASP A 152 -29.99 -0.17 -14.05
CA ASP A 152 -30.19 -0.13 -15.50
C ASP A 152 -28.85 -0.11 -16.26
N LEU A 153 -27.75 0.21 -15.57
CA LEU A 153 -26.39 0.18 -16.10
C LEU A 153 -25.73 -1.21 -15.99
N LEU A 154 -26.40 -2.16 -15.33
CA LEU A 154 -25.91 -3.53 -15.15
C LEU A 154 -26.71 -4.53 -16.00
N THR A 155 -26.09 -5.66 -16.31
CA THR A 155 -26.80 -6.76 -16.98
C THR A 155 -27.89 -7.35 -16.09
N GLU A 156 -28.99 -7.82 -16.68
CA GLU A 156 -30.09 -8.47 -15.94
C GLU A 156 -29.60 -9.61 -15.03
N GLY A 157 -28.61 -10.39 -15.49
CA GLY A 157 -28.05 -11.49 -14.71
C GLY A 157 -27.31 -11.03 -13.45
N ARG A 158 -26.70 -9.83 -13.47
CA ARG A 158 -26.07 -9.23 -12.29
C ARG A 158 -27.11 -8.69 -11.33
N VAL A 159 -28.11 -7.96 -11.84
CA VAL A 159 -29.22 -7.43 -11.01
C VAL A 159 -29.92 -8.56 -10.26
N LYS A 160 -30.25 -9.67 -10.94
CA LYS A 160 -30.86 -10.86 -10.31
C LYS A 160 -30.01 -11.43 -9.16
N LYS A 161 -28.67 -11.44 -9.29
CA LYS A 161 -27.77 -11.92 -8.23
C LYS A 161 -27.76 -10.97 -7.03
N ILE A 162 -27.77 -9.67 -7.29
CA ILE A 162 -27.81 -8.63 -6.26
C ILE A 162 -29.13 -8.71 -5.48
N ASP A 163 -30.28 -8.77 -6.18
CA ASP A 163 -31.60 -8.89 -5.55
C ASP A 163 -31.72 -10.18 -4.73
N ALA A 164 -31.22 -11.31 -5.24
CA ALA A 164 -31.20 -12.56 -4.49
C ALA A 164 -30.31 -12.49 -3.23
N LEU A 165 -29.22 -11.73 -3.25
CA LEU A 165 -28.37 -11.52 -2.07
C LEU A 165 -29.04 -10.58 -1.07
N TYR A 166 -29.71 -9.53 -1.56
CA TYR A 166 -30.46 -8.58 -0.76
C TYR A 166 -31.57 -9.27 0.02
N GLU A 167 -32.43 -10.06 -0.65
CA GLU A 167 -33.51 -10.79 0.03
C GLU A 167 -32.97 -11.75 1.10
N LYS A 168 -31.89 -12.49 0.81
CA LYS A 168 -31.25 -13.38 1.81
C LYS A 168 -30.72 -12.65 3.05
N ARG A 169 -30.26 -11.41 2.89
CA ARG A 169 -29.75 -10.60 4.01
C ARG A 169 -30.91 -9.93 4.77
N LYS A 170 -31.95 -9.50 4.06
CA LYS A 170 -33.20 -8.97 4.64
C LYS A 170 -33.94 -10.02 5.46
N GLU A 171 -34.01 -11.26 5.00
CA GLU A 171 -34.55 -12.40 5.76
C GLU A 171 -33.85 -12.62 7.11
N LYS A 172 -32.59 -12.17 7.24
CA LYS A 172 -31.80 -12.23 8.47
C LYS A 172 -31.94 -10.97 9.34
N ASN A 173 -32.87 -10.08 9.03
CA ASN A 173 -33.07 -8.78 9.70
C ASN A 173 -31.80 -7.91 9.75
N ILE A 174 -30.95 -8.00 8.72
CA ILE A 174 -29.81 -7.09 8.58
C ILE A 174 -30.30 -5.85 7.83
N GLU A 175 -30.17 -4.67 8.44
CA GLU A 175 -30.38 -3.40 7.75
C GLU A 175 -29.28 -3.23 6.70
N ILE A 176 -29.69 -3.23 5.42
CA ILE A 176 -28.79 -3.16 4.26
C ILE A 176 -29.48 -2.44 3.11
N ASP A 177 -28.70 -1.79 2.26
CA ASP A 177 -29.16 -1.29 0.97
C ASP A 177 -28.85 -2.29 -0.16
N LEU A 178 -29.50 -2.11 -1.31
CA LEU A 178 -29.21 -2.88 -2.53
C LEU A 178 -27.78 -2.63 -3.02
N ILE A 179 -27.28 -1.40 -2.91
CA ILE A 179 -25.90 -1.06 -3.30
C ILE A 179 -24.87 -1.83 -2.45
N ASP A 180 -25.17 -2.15 -1.19
CA ASP A 180 -24.29 -2.92 -0.30
C ASP A 180 -24.23 -4.42 -0.67
N CYS A 181 -25.10 -4.86 -1.58
CA CYS A 181 -25.11 -6.20 -2.16
C CYS A 181 -24.34 -6.28 -3.48
N THR A 182 -23.79 -5.16 -3.96
CA THR A 182 -22.94 -5.12 -5.16
C THR A 182 -21.49 -5.51 -4.83
N GLN A 183 -20.79 -6.03 -5.85
CA GLN A 183 -19.35 -6.29 -5.80
C GLN A 183 -18.57 -5.11 -6.39
N PHE A 184 -17.27 -5.03 -6.13
CA PHE A 184 -16.38 -4.02 -6.74
C PHE A 184 -16.57 -3.92 -8.26
N ALA A 185 -16.66 -5.06 -8.95
CA ALA A 185 -16.88 -5.13 -10.40
C ALA A 185 -18.17 -4.43 -10.85
N ASP A 186 -19.25 -4.56 -10.08
CA ASP A 186 -20.54 -3.91 -10.39
C ASP A 186 -20.42 -2.40 -10.20
N LYS A 187 -19.83 -1.95 -9.09
CA LYS A 187 -19.61 -0.52 -8.81
C LYS A 187 -18.70 0.13 -9.87
N LYS A 188 -17.65 -0.58 -10.29
CA LYS A 188 -16.80 -0.19 -11.43
C LYS A 188 -17.64 0.03 -12.69
N THR A 189 -18.50 -0.92 -13.05
CA THR A 189 -19.35 -0.79 -14.24
C THR A 189 -20.27 0.43 -14.13
N VAL A 190 -20.96 0.61 -13.00
CA VAL A 190 -21.84 1.78 -12.79
C VAL A 190 -21.07 3.09 -12.96
N VAL A 191 -19.90 3.24 -12.31
CA VAL A 191 -19.08 4.46 -12.40
C VAL A 191 -18.58 4.74 -13.83
N LEU A 192 -18.31 3.69 -14.61
CA LEU A 192 -17.80 3.85 -15.99
C LEU A 192 -18.91 4.07 -17.03
N GLU A 193 -20.11 3.55 -16.80
CA GLU A 193 -21.26 3.72 -17.70
C GLU A 193 -22.02 5.02 -17.44
N ASP A 194 -22.09 5.49 -16.19
CA ASP A 194 -22.64 6.81 -15.89
C ASP A 194 -21.69 7.92 -16.37
N ALA A 195 -22.12 8.67 -17.39
CA ALA A 195 -21.30 9.71 -18.00
C ALA A 195 -20.93 10.83 -17.01
N SER A 196 -21.84 11.21 -16.11
CA SER A 196 -21.61 12.28 -15.15
C SER A 196 -20.58 11.87 -14.10
N LEU A 197 -20.72 10.68 -13.52
CA LEU A 197 -19.73 10.13 -12.59
C LEU A 197 -18.37 9.97 -13.25
N ARG A 198 -18.34 9.39 -14.45
CA ARG A 198 -17.08 9.14 -15.16
C ARG A 198 -16.33 10.44 -15.44
N GLU A 199 -17.00 11.46 -15.98
CA GLU A 199 -16.36 12.73 -16.37
C GLU A 199 -15.89 13.54 -15.15
N ASN A 200 -16.57 13.44 -14.01
CA ASN A 200 -16.14 14.09 -12.77
C ASN A 200 -14.97 13.37 -12.09
N LEU A 201 -14.89 12.05 -12.19
CA LEU A 201 -13.86 11.25 -11.51
C LEU A 201 -12.60 11.07 -12.35
N PHE A 202 -12.74 10.91 -13.66
CA PHE A 202 -11.65 10.60 -14.59
C PHE A 202 -11.49 11.68 -15.65
N THR A 203 -10.27 12.19 -15.78
CA THR A 203 -9.86 13.06 -16.89
C THR A 203 -9.36 12.27 -18.10
N SER A 204 -9.20 10.95 -17.94
CA SER A 204 -8.72 10.03 -18.96
C SER A 204 -9.87 9.41 -19.76
N SER A 205 -9.53 8.70 -20.85
CA SER A 205 -10.53 7.99 -21.64
C SER A 205 -11.24 6.89 -20.84
N LYS A 206 -12.48 6.53 -21.22
CA LYS A 206 -13.21 5.39 -20.62
C LYS A 206 -12.36 4.11 -20.58
N ASN A 207 -11.66 3.81 -21.67
CA ASN A 207 -10.79 2.63 -21.77
C ASN A 207 -9.60 2.69 -20.81
N SER A 208 -9.03 3.88 -20.58
CA SER A 208 -7.94 4.07 -19.61
C SER A 208 -8.44 3.91 -18.18
N ALA A 209 -9.58 4.51 -17.85
CA ALA A 209 -10.22 4.38 -16.54
C ALA A 209 -10.60 2.91 -16.24
N GLU A 210 -11.13 2.19 -17.24
CA GLU A 210 -11.45 0.77 -17.12
C GLU A 210 -10.21 -0.08 -16.83
N LYS A 211 -9.11 0.13 -17.58
CA LYS A 211 -7.84 -0.56 -17.34
C LYS A 211 -7.32 -0.33 -15.92
N TRP A 212 -7.37 0.92 -15.46
CA TRP A 212 -6.95 1.27 -14.11
C TRP A 212 -7.83 0.61 -13.04
N MET A 213 -9.16 0.72 -13.15
CA MET A 213 -10.08 0.07 -12.20
C MET A 213 -9.92 -1.46 -12.20
N ARG A 214 -9.56 -2.06 -13.35
CA ARG A 214 -9.24 -3.48 -13.43
C ARG A 214 -7.95 -3.83 -12.68
N LYS A 215 -6.94 -2.96 -12.66
CA LYS A 215 -5.75 -3.15 -11.81
C LYS A 215 -6.13 -3.12 -10.32
N VAL A 216 -6.97 -2.17 -9.91
CA VAL A 216 -7.47 -2.12 -8.53
C VAL A 216 -8.26 -3.39 -8.16
N GLU A 217 -9.09 -3.89 -9.07
CA GLU A 217 -9.83 -5.15 -8.89
C GLU A 217 -8.89 -6.35 -8.72
N LEU A 218 -7.84 -6.44 -9.53
CA LEU A 218 -6.83 -7.50 -9.40
C LEU A 218 -6.09 -7.40 -8.06
N LEU A 219 -5.69 -6.19 -7.64
CA LEU A 219 -5.06 -5.98 -6.33
C LEU A 219 -6.01 -6.43 -5.21
N ARG A 220 -7.29 -6.07 -5.28
CA ARG A 220 -8.31 -6.50 -4.32
C ARG A 220 -8.35 -8.03 -4.19
N ASP A 221 -8.38 -8.73 -5.32
CA ASP A 221 -8.48 -10.19 -5.35
C ASP A 221 -7.20 -10.84 -4.78
N ASP A 222 -6.01 -10.35 -5.14
CA ASP A 222 -4.73 -10.83 -4.59
C ASP A 222 -4.63 -10.60 -3.08
N LEU A 223 -5.12 -9.46 -2.59
CA LEU A 223 -5.17 -9.14 -1.17
C LEU A 223 -6.09 -10.09 -0.42
N ALA A 224 -7.30 -10.33 -0.95
CA ALA A 224 -8.31 -11.21 -0.36
C ALA A 224 -7.92 -12.69 -0.37
N HIS A 225 -7.13 -13.13 -1.36
CA HIS A 225 -6.67 -14.50 -1.50
C HIS A 225 -5.29 -14.78 -0.92
N ALA A 226 -4.74 -13.84 -0.14
CA ALA A 226 -3.42 -13.97 0.49
C ALA A 226 -2.26 -14.23 -0.50
N GLN A 227 -2.39 -13.77 -1.76
CA GLN A 227 -1.37 -13.98 -2.79
C GLN A 227 -0.11 -13.14 -2.53
N SER A 228 1.02 -13.55 -3.10
CA SER A 228 2.28 -12.81 -2.99
C SER A 228 2.14 -11.39 -3.54
N LEU A 229 2.68 -10.40 -2.82
CA LEU A 229 2.69 -9.00 -3.25
C LEU A 229 3.95 -8.62 -4.05
N SER A 230 4.90 -9.54 -4.28
CA SER A 230 6.15 -9.23 -5.00
C SER A 230 5.90 -8.57 -6.36
N ASN A 231 5.04 -9.15 -7.19
CA ASN A 231 4.76 -8.62 -8.52
C ASN A 231 4.20 -7.19 -8.46
N TRP A 232 3.46 -6.86 -7.40
CA TRP A 232 2.91 -5.53 -7.20
C TRP A 232 4.00 -4.47 -7.00
N PHE A 233 5.05 -4.79 -6.25
CA PHE A 233 6.18 -3.89 -5.99
C PHE A 233 7.30 -3.98 -7.03
N GLU A 234 7.36 -5.06 -7.82
CA GLU A 234 8.41 -5.28 -8.83
C GLU A 234 8.00 -4.84 -10.24
N THR A 235 6.74 -5.08 -10.63
CA THR A 235 6.30 -4.88 -12.03
C THR A 235 5.05 -4.03 -12.20
N GLU A 236 4.16 -3.99 -11.20
CA GLU A 236 2.87 -3.29 -11.34
C GLU A 236 2.86 -1.87 -10.74
N ASN A 237 3.97 -1.41 -10.15
CA ASN A 237 4.11 -0.09 -9.50
C ASN A 237 3.02 0.17 -8.45
N ALA A 238 2.97 -0.66 -7.42
CA ALA A 238 2.01 -0.54 -6.33
C ALA A 238 2.01 0.84 -5.64
N ASP A 239 3.16 1.48 -5.52
CA ASP A 239 3.32 2.84 -5.01
C ASP A 239 2.48 3.86 -5.80
N LEU A 240 2.60 3.85 -7.13
CA LEU A 240 1.79 4.68 -8.02
C LEU A 240 0.31 4.35 -7.89
N LEU A 241 -0.04 3.06 -7.90
CA LEU A 241 -1.44 2.62 -7.77
C LEU A 241 -2.06 3.08 -6.44
N VAL A 242 -1.31 3.04 -5.35
CA VAL A 242 -1.75 3.52 -4.03
C VAL A 242 -2.00 5.02 -4.05
N SER A 243 -1.11 5.81 -4.64
CA SER A 243 -1.27 7.26 -4.80
C SER A 243 -2.51 7.60 -5.65
N GLU A 244 -2.74 6.84 -6.73
CA GLU A 244 -3.91 6.99 -7.59
C GLU A 244 -5.22 6.61 -6.87
N ILE A 245 -5.22 5.54 -6.05
CA ILE A 245 -6.36 5.15 -5.21
C ILE A 245 -6.69 6.26 -4.22
N GLN A 246 -5.69 6.80 -3.52
CA GLN A 246 -5.89 7.92 -2.58
C GLN A 246 -6.46 9.15 -3.29
N THR A 247 -5.98 9.45 -4.49
CA THR A 247 -6.48 10.55 -5.32
C THR A 247 -7.95 10.34 -5.72
N LEU A 248 -8.32 9.12 -6.13
CA LEU A 248 -9.71 8.83 -6.49
C LEU A 248 -10.65 8.86 -5.29
N ILE A 249 -10.22 8.34 -4.13
CA ILE A 249 -10.96 8.46 -2.86
C ILE A 249 -11.24 9.94 -2.57
N HIS A 250 -10.21 10.79 -2.68
CA HIS A 250 -10.38 12.23 -2.44
C HIS A 250 -11.39 12.86 -3.40
N LYS A 251 -11.34 12.52 -4.69
CA LYS A 251 -12.33 13.00 -5.68
C LYS A 251 -13.74 12.55 -5.35
N LEU A 252 -13.92 11.28 -4.95
CA LEU A 252 -15.22 10.75 -4.53
C LEU A 252 -15.76 11.52 -3.32
N GLU A 253 -14.93 11.77 -2.31
CA GLU A 253 -15.30 12.60 -1.14
C GLU A 253 -15.78 14.00 -1.56
N LEU A 254 -15.06 14.68 -2.46
CA LEU A 254 -15.42 16.01 -2.96
C LEU A 254 -16.77 16.02 -3.68
N GLN A 255 -17.05 15.01 -4.51
CA GLN A 255 -18.33 14.88 -5.21
C GLN A 255 -19.52 14.78 -4.23
N LYS A 256 -19.33 14.17 -3.06
CA LYS A 256 -20.37 14.13 -2.01
C LYS A 256 -20.70 15.54 -1.53
N PHE A 257 -19.70 16.38 -1.29
CA PHE A 257 -19.90 17.74 -0.80
C PHE A 257 -20.56 18.64 -1.85
N GLU A 258 -20.12 18.59 -3.11
CA GLU A 258 -20.69 19.39 -4.20
C GLU A 258 -22.18 19.10 -4.42
N LYS A 259 -22.57 17.83 -4.30
CA LYS A 259 -23.96 17.40 -4.45
C LYS A 259 -24.86 17.78 -3.27
N ILE A 260 -24.29 17.85 -2.06
CA ILE A 260 -25.02 18.33 -0.87
C ILE A 260 -25.28 19.83 -0.99
N ILE A 261 -24.31 20.61 -1.49
CA ILE A 261 -24.42 22.07 -1.60
C ILE A 261 -25.31 22.50 -2.78
N SER A 262 -25.44 21.67 -3.82
CA SER A 262 -26.29 21.96 -4.99
C SER A 262 -27.77 21.59 -4.82
N LYS A 263 -28.16 21.03 -3.66
CA LYS A 263 -29.56 20.81 -3.26
C LYS A 263 -30.03 21.89 -2.29
#